data_AF-A0A942TVJ5-F1
#
_entry.id   AF-A0A942TVJ5-F1
#
_cell.length_a   1.000
_cell.length_b   1.000
_cell.length_c   1.000
_cell.angle_alpha   90.00
_cell.angle_beta   90.00
_cell.angle_gamma   90.00
#
_symmetry.space_group_name_H-M   'P 1'
#
loop_
_entity.id
_entity.type
_entity.pdbx_description
1 polymer ?
#
loop_
_entity_poly.entity_id
_entity_poly.type
_entity_poly.pdbx_seq_one_letter_code
_entity_poly.pdbx_strand_id
1 'polypeptide(L)'
;MKGKEVVPFYAINIRQMTSTLSYGILIVPFIHGYPLAFEAASSNIVWIIVLAGFLGTANYSLYYTSIHLIGAAREQSLNNTYVFWAILTEILFLGASINLQFIIGTIIVLLGSVLVSASVKDPKS
;
A
#
# COMPACT_ATOMS: atom_id res chain seq x y z
N MET A 1 17.40 -27.95 12.11
CA MET A 1 15.93 -27.86 12.25
C MET A 1 15.48 -26.57 11.57
N LYS A 2 15.02 -26.63 10.31
CA LYS A 2 14.47 -25.47 9.62
C LYS A 2 13.18 -25.10 10.35
N GLY A 3 13.20 -23.98 11.08
CA GLY A 3 12.04 -23.46 11.78
C GLY A 3 10.89 -23.38 10.80
N LYS A 4 9.77 -24.01 11.16
CA LYS A 4 8.52 -24.04 10.40
C LYS A 4 8.30 -22.66 9.78
N GLU A 5 8.36 -22.57 8.46
CA GLU A 5 8.04 -21.35 7.73
C GLU A 5 6.62 -20.95 8.14
N VAL A 6 6.52 -20.01 9.07
CA VAL A 6 5.24 -19.44 9.45
C VAL A 6 4.74 -18.79 8.19
N VAL A 7 3.64 -19.30 7.63
CA VAL A 7 3.07 -18.75 6.39
C VAL A 7 2.94 -17.25 6.60
N PRO A 8 3.59 -16.39 5.78
CA PRO A 8 3.64 -14.94 6.02
C PRO A 8 2.27 -14.34 6.29
N PHE A 9 1.24 -14.91 5.68
CA PHE A 9 -0.17 -14.60 5.91
C PHE A 9 -0.60 -14.66 7.38
N TYR A 10 -0.21 -15.68 8.15
CA TYR A 10 -0.59 -15.79 9.57
C TYR A 10 0.08 -14.70 10.41
N ALA A 11 1.37 -14.45 10.18
CA ALA A 11 2.10 -13.39 10.89
C ALA A 11 1.49 -12.01 10.63
N ILE A 12 1.06 -11.75 9.40
CA ILE A 12 0.44 -10.48 9.02
C ILE A 12 -0.94 -10.33 9.65
N ASN A 13 -1.79 -11.38 9.64
CA ASN A 13 -3.09 -11.31 10.28
C ASN A 13 -2.96 -10.99 11.78
N ILE A 14 -2.01 -11.63 12.46
CA ILE A 14 -1.70 -11.34 13.87
C ILE A 14 -1.26 -9.88 14.03
N ARG A 15 -0.41 -9.38 13.13
CA ARG A 15 0.02 -7.96 13.14
C ARG A 15 -1.17 -7.03 12.97
N GLN A 16 -2.03 -7.27 11.99
CA GLN A 16 -3.18 -6.41 11.70
C GLN A 16 -4.19 -6.44 12.84
N MET A 17 -4.46 -7.60 13.45
CA MET A 17 -5.32 -7.70 14.64
C MET A 17 -4.73 -6.94 15.82
N THR A 18 -3.43 -7.10 16.09
CA THR A 18 -2.73 -6.36 17.14
C THR A 18 -2.79 -4.85 16.91
N SER A 19 -2.55 -4.41 15.68
CA SER A 19 -2.66 -3.00 15.29
C SER A 19 -4.09 -2.49 15.49
N THR A 20 -5.10 -3.20 14.99
CA THR A 20 -6.52 -2.80 15.16
C THR A 20 -6.89 -2.65 16.62
N LEU A 21 -6.49 -3.60 17.47
CA LEU A 21 -6.71 -3.51 18.91
C LEU A 21 -5.96 -2.31 19.52
N SER A 22 -4.71 -2.08 19.12
CA SER A 22 -3.91 -0.97 19.63
C SER A 22 -4.51 0.39 19.24
N TYR A 23 -4.88 0.56 17.98
CA TYR A 23 -5.55 1.78 17.50
C TYR A 23 -6.90 1.96 18.20
N GLY A 24 -7.70 0.90 18.32
CA GLY A 24 -8.99 0.94 18.98
C GLY A 24 -8.90 1.28 20.47
N ILE A 25 -7.99 0.66 21.21
CA ILE A 25 -7.92 0.80 22.68
C ILE A 25 -7.12 2.05 23.10
N LEU A 26 -6.12 2.47 22.32
CA LEU A 26 -5.25 3.58 22.70
C LEU A 26 -5.58 4.87 21.94
N ILE A 27 -5.63 4.81 20.61
CA ILE A 27 -5.66 6.02 19.78
C ILE A 27 -7.07 6.59 19.67
N VAL A 28 -8.08 5.77 19.36
CA VAL A 28 -9.48 6.20 19.25
C VAL A 28 -10.01 6.87 20.53
N PRO A 29 -9.77 6.34 21.76
CA PRO A 29 -10.17 7.02 22.99
C PRO A 29 -9.39 8.31 23.23
N PHE A 30 -8.09 8.33 22.93
CA PHE A 30 -7.26 9.52 23.14
C PHE A 30 -7.77 10.73 22.35
N ILE A 31 -8.28 10.50 21.14
CA ILE A 31 -8.88 11.54 20.29
C ILE A 31 -10.40 11.69 20.48
N HIS A 32 -11.01 10.98 21.44
CA HIS A 32 -12.46 10.90 21.65
C HIS A 32 -13.26 10.55 20.38
N GLY A 33 -12.69 9.69 19.51
CA GLY A 33 -13.24 9.38 18.19
C GLY A 33 -14.38 8.36 18.16
N TYR A 34 -14.74 7.78 19.32
CA TYR A 34 -15.80 6.76 19.39
C TYR A 34 -17.18 7.22 18.89
N PRO A 35 -17.67 8.44 19.21
CA PRO A 35 -18.95 8.92 18.68
C PRO A 35 -18.98 8.93 17.16
N LEU A 36 -17.89 9.40 16.52
CA LEU A 36 -17.74 9.43 15.08
C LEU A 36 -17.63 8.02 14.47
N ALA A 37 -16.96 7.09 15.16
CA ALA A 37 -16.90 5.69 14.74
C ALA A 37 -18.28 5.02 14.79
N PHE A 38 -19.08 5.28 15.83
CA PHE A 38 -20.44 4.75 15.95
C PHE A 38 -21.39 5.38 14.92
N GLU A 39 -21.25 6.68 14.66
CA GLU A 39 -22.00 7.37 13.60
C GLU A 39 -21.67 6.79 12.22
N ALA A 40 -20.39 6.59 11.91
CA ALA A 40 -19.96 5.97 10.66
C ALA A 40 -20.44 4.51 10.53
N ALA A 41 -20.49 3.76 11.63
CA ALA A 41 -20.97 2.39 11.65
C ALA A 41 -22.50 2.28 11.50
N SER A 42 -23.25 3.28 11.98
CA SER A 42 -24.72 3.33 11.90
C SER A 42 -25.21 3.94 10.58
N SER A 43 -24.32 4.63 9.87
CA SER A 43 -24.58 5.23 8.56
C SER A 43 -24.38 4.24 7.42
N ASN A 44 -24.96 4.53 6.25
CA ASN A 44 -24.73 3.79 5.01
C ASN A 44 -23.26 3.81 4.56
N ILE A 45 -22.43 4.72 5.10
CA ILE A 45 -20.98 4.79 4.86
C ILE A 45 -20.28 3.48 5.28
N VAL A 46 -20.84 2.75 6.25
CA VAL A 46 -20.27 1.46 6.70
C VAL A 46 -20.05 0.48 5.54
N TRP A 47 -20.92 0.48 4.53
CA TRP A 47 -20.76 -0.39 3.36
C TRP A 47 -19.55 -0.04 2.51
N ILE A 48 -19.25 1.26 2.37
CA ILE A 48 -18.05 1.73 1.66
C ILE A 48 -16.80 1.33 2.45
N ILE A 49 -16.83 1.43 3.78
CA ILE A 49 -15.72 1.02 4.65
C ILE A 49 -15.48 -0.49 4.54
N VAL A 50 -16.54 -1.30 4.58
CA VAL A 50 -16.45 -2.76 4.42
C VAL A 50 -15.88 -3.12 3.05
N LEU A 51 -16.39 -2.50 1.98
CA LEU A 51 -15.89 -2.72 0.62
C LEU A 51 -14.41 -2.32 0.49
N ALA A 52 -14.02 -1.18 1.05
CA ALA A 52 -12.63 -0.72 1.07
C ALA A 52 -11.73 -1.69 1.84
N GLY A 53 -12.19 -2.22 2.97
CA GLY A 53 -11.47 -3.25 3.74
C GLY A 53 -11.31 -4.56 2.96
N PHE A 54 -12.33 -4.98 2.24
CA PHE A 54 -12.29 -6.17 1.40
C PHE A 54 -11.32 -6.00 0.22
N LEU A 55 -11.44 -4.89 -0.52
CA LEU A 55 -10.52 -4.56 -1.62
C LEU A 55 -9.09 -4.40 -1.13
N GLY A 56 -8.88 -3.80 0.05
CA GLY A 56 -7.57 -3.71 0.69
C GLY A 56 -6.98 -5.10 0.97
N THR A 57 -7.77 -6.00 1.54
CA THR A 57 -7.34 -7.39 1.82
C THR A 57 -7.02 -8.16 0.53
N ALA A 58 -7.84 -7.98 -0.51
CA ALA A 58 -7.59 -8.56 -1.83
C ALA A 58 -6.30 -8.01 -2.46
N ASN A 59 -6.11 -6.70 -2.43
CA ASN A 59 -4.91 -6.03 -2.93
C ASN A 59 -3.65 -6.56 -2.22
N TYR A 60 -3.68 -6.69 -0.89
CA TYR A 60 -2.56 -7.25 -0.15
C TYR A 60 -2.31 -8.73 -0.50
N SER A 61 -3.35 -9.53 -0.70
CA SER A 61 -3.19 -10.93 -1.09
C SER A 61 -2.54 -11.06 -2.47
N LEU A 62 -2.95 -10.21 -3.42
CA LEU A 62 -2.33 -10.11 -4.73
C LEU A 62 -0.88 -9.64 -4.63
N TYR A 63 -0.59 -8.63 -3.82
CA TYR A 63 0.75 -8.12 -3.58
C TYR A 63 1.72 -9.22 -3.11
N TYR A 64 1.35 -10.01 -2.10
CA TYR A 64 2.18 -11.12 -1.64
C TYR A 64 2.31 -12.21 -2.71
N THR A 65 1.24 -12.49 -3.46
CA THR A 65 1.29 -13.44 -4.58
C THR A 65 2.26 -12.97 -5.67
N SER A 66 2.28 -11.68 -5.99
CA SER A 66 3.22 -11.08 -6.93
C SER A 66 4.65 -11.19 -6.44
N ILE A 67 4.95 -10.90 -5.16
CA ILE A 67 6.29 -11.10 -4.59
C ILE A 67 6.76 -12.55 -4.77
N HIS A 68 5.88 -13.53 -4.53
CA HIS A 68 6.21 -14.94 -4.71
C HIS A 68 6.46 -15.31 -6.18
N LEU A 69 5.76 -14.68 -7.13
CA LEU A 69 5.89 -14.95 -8.57
C LEU A 69 7.09 -14.28 -9.23
N ILE A 70 7.29 -12.98 -8.99
CA ILE A 70 8.32 -12.17 -9.68
C ILE A 70 9.56 -11.87 -8.83
N GLY A 71 9.51 -12.17 -7.53
CA GLY A 71 10.55 -11.89 -6.56
C GLY A 71 10.46 -10.48 -5.97
N ALA A 72 10.86 -10.35 -4.70
CA ALA A 72 10.78 -9.10 -3.93
C ALA A 72 11.51 -7.91 -4.59
N ALA A 73 12.65 -8.17 -5.24
CA ALA A 73 13.42 -7.13 -5.95
C ALA A 73 12.63 -6.49 -7.10
N ARG A 74 11.96 -7.31 -7.92
CA ARG A 74 11.16 -6.82 -9.06
C ARG A 74 9.84 -6.21 -8.61
N GLU A 75 9.27 -6.72 -7.52
CA GLU A 75 8.09 -6.11 -6.94
C GLU A 75 8.41 -4.71 -6.40
N GLN A 76 9.48 -4.55 -5.62
CA GLN A 76 9.88 -3.25 -5.07
C GLN A 76 10.12 -2.20 -6.18
N SER A 77 10.69 -2.62 -7.31
CA SER A 77 10.82 -1.76 -8.49
C SER A 77 9.48 -1.32 -9.10
N LEU A 78 8.54 -2.27 -9.21
CA LEU A 78 7.23 -2.01 -9.78
C LEU A 78 6.41 -1.12 -8.85
N ASN A 79 6.47 -1.36 -7.55
CA ASN A 79 5.87 -0.49 -6.55
C ASN A 79 6.36 0.95 -6.71
N ASN A 80 7.67 1.16 -6.89
CA ASN A 80 8.23 2.50 -7.04
C ASN A 80 7.73 3.26 -8.31
N THR A 81 7.10 2.59 -9.28
CA THR A 81 6.35 3.25 -10.37
C THR A 81 5.05 3.91 -9.93
N TYR A 82 4.60 3.70 -8.67
CA TYR A 82 3.39 4.32 -8.12
C TYR A 82 3.44 5.85 -8.24
N VAL A 83 4.63 6.46 -8.16
CA VAL A 83 4.77 7.92 -8.24
C VAL A 83 4.31 8.43 -9.61
N PHE A 84 4.61 7.68 -10.68
CA PHE A 84 4.12 8.00 -12.01
C PHE A 84 2.60 7.88 -12.09
N TRP A 85 2.03 6.79 -11.55
CA TRP A 85 0.57 6.60 -11.52
C TRP A 85 -0.14 7.65 -10.66
N ALA A 86 0.45 8.08 -9.54
CA ALA A 86 -0.07 9.12 -8.68
C ALA A 86 -0.17 10.46 -9.44
N ILE A 87 0.90 10.84 -10.14
CA ILE A 87 0.96 12.04 -10.98
C ILE A 87 -0.06 11.99 -12.12
N LEU A 88 -0.16 10.86 -12.81
CA LEU A 88 -1.14 10.68 -13.89
C LEU A 88 -2.58 10.83 -13.36
N THR A 89 -2.86 10.24 -12.21
CA THR A 89 -4.18 10.30 -11.57
C THR A 89 -4.48 11.72 -11.08
N GLU A 90 -3.51 12.42 -10.52
CA GLU A 90 -3.65 13.82 -10.11
C GLU A 90 -4.00 14.73 -11.30
N ILE A 91 -3.32 14.57 -12.44
CA ILE A 91 -3.63 15.32 -13.67
C ILE A 91 -5.06 15.01 -14.15
N LEU A 92 -5.44 13.73 -14.20
CA LEU A 92 -6.74 13.29 -14.72
C LEU A 92 -7.92 13.71 -13.84
N PHE A 93 -7.79 13.65 -12.52
CA PHE A 93 -8.92 13.85 -11.60
C PHE A 93 -8.94 15.23 -10.95
N LEU A 94 -7.79 15.85 -10.66
CA LEU A 94 -7.73 17.18 -10.02
C LEU A 94 -7.58 18.32 -11.04
N GLY A 95 -7.36 18.02 -12.33
CA GLY A 95 -7.19 19.05 -13.37
C GLY A 95 -5.93 19.89 -13.16
N ALA A 96 -4.89 19.30 -12.56
CA ALA A 96 -3.65 19.98 -12.24
C ALA A 96 -3.03 20.61 -13.50
N SER A 97 -2.69 21.90 -13.42
CA SER A 97 -2.01 22.60 -14.49
C SER A 97 -0.59 22.04 -14.64
N ILE A 98 -0.34 21.32 -15.74
CA ILE A 98 0.94 20.68 -16.01
C ILE A 98 2.01 21.76 -16.17
N ASN A 99 2.79 21.98 -15.11
CA ASN A 99 3.95 22.86 -15.12
C ASN A 99 5.19 22.06 -15.58
N LEU A 100 6.12 22.73 -16.26
CA LEU A 100 7.40 22.19 -16.71
C LEU A 100 8.20 21.55 -15.56
N GLN A 101 8.11 22.12 -14.36
CA GLN A 101 8.74 21.55 -13.16
C GLN A 101 8.15 20.19 -12.77
N PHE A 102 6.84 19.98 -12.99
CA PHE A 102 6.14 18.73 -12.71
C PHE A 102 6.56 17.63 -13.69
N ILE A 103 6.72 17.98 -14.98
CA ILE A 103 7.21 17.07 -16.02
C ILE A 103 8.64 16.61 -15.69
N ILE A 104 9.53 17.56 -15.36
CA ILE A 104 10.93 17.25 -15.02
C ILE A 104 10.99 16.36 -13.77
N GLY A 105 10.22 16.69 -12.72
CA GLY A 105 10.14 15.87 -11.51
C GLY A 105 9.69 14.43 -11.78
N THR A 106 8.68 14.26 -12.63
CA THR A 106 8.18 12.94 -13.05
C THR A 106 9.26 12.13 -13.76
N ILE A 107 9.99 12.75 -14.69
CA ILE A 107 11.08 12.10 -15.43
C ILE A 107 12.21 11.68 -14.48
N ILE A 108 12.60 12.54 -13.53
CA ILE A 108 13.64 12.23 -12.55
C ILE A 108 13.23 11.04 -11.68
N VAL A 109 12.00 11.02 -11.18
CA VAL A 109 11.50 9.91 -10.34
C VAL A 109 11.39 8.61 -11.14
N LEU A 110 10.90 8.67 -12.38
CA LEU A 110 10.85 7.51 -13.27
C LEU A 110 12.25 6.94 -13.53
N LEU A 111 13.22 7.79 -13.86
CA LEU A 111 14.60 7.37 -14.10
C LEU A 111 15.25 6.81 -12.84
N GLY A 112 15.07 7.48 -11.69
CA GLY A 112 15.57 6.99 -10.39
C GLY A 112 14.97 5.63 -10.03
N SER A 113 13.67 5.45 -10.27
CA SER A 113 12.99 4.18 -10.08
C SER A 113 13.59 3.09 -10.96
N VAL A 114 13.72 3.33 -12.26
CA VAL A 114 14.29 2.36 -13.22
C VAL A 114 15.75 2.02 -12.88
N LEU A 115 16.56 2.99 -12.47
CA LEU A 115 17.95 2.75 -12.07
C LEU A 115 18.07 1.86 -10.84
N VAL A 116 17.29 2.13 -9.78
CA VAL A 116 17.25 1.27 -8.58
C VAL A 116 16.78 -0.14 -8.94
N SER A 117 15.83 -0.24 -9.86
CA SER A 117 15.26 -1.51 -10.33
C SER A 117 16.25 -2.34 -11.16
N ALA A 118 16.98 -1.69 -12.07
CA ALA A 118 17.96 -2.31 -12.94
C ALA A 118 19.24 -2.71 -12.18
N SER A 119 19.56 -2.02 -11.09
CA SER A 119 20.68 -2.33 -10.19
C SER A 119 20.50 -3.66 -9.44
N VAL A 120 19.31 -4.26 -9.40
CA VAL A 120 19.08 -5.54 -8.69
C VAL A 120 19.34 -6.77 -9.58
N LYS A 121 20.22 -6.63 -10.58
CA LYS A 121 20.82 -7.73 -11.35
C LYS A 121 22.32 -7.70 -10.98
N ASP A 122 22.92 -8.63 -10.24
CA ASP A 122 22.80 -10.10 -10.17
C ASP A 122 23.08 -10.62 -8.75
N PRO A 123 22.56 -11.80 -8.39
CA PRO A 123 23.52 -12.90 -8.21
C PRO A 123 22.96 -14.19 -8.81
N LYS A 124 23.50 -14.58 -9.97
CA LYS A 124 23.93 -15.94 -10.33
C LYS A 124 24.33 -15.97 -11.81
N SER A 125 25.64 -15.77 -12.05
CA SER A 125 26.38 -16.62 -12.99
C SER A 125 26.35 -18.07 -12.51
#